data_AF-A0A1G7EFX5-F1
#
_entry.id   AF-A0A1G7EFX5-F1
#
_cell.length_a   1.000
_cell.length_b   1.000
_cell.length_c   1.000
_cell.angle_alpha   90.00
_cell.angle_beta   90.00
_cell.angle_gamma   90.00
#
_symmetry.space_group_name_H-M   'P 1'
#
loop_
_entity.id
_entity.type
_entity.pdbx_description
1 polymer ?
#
loop_
_entity_poly.entity_id
_entity_poly.type
_entity_poly.pdbx_seq_one_letter_code
_entity_poly.pdbx_strand_id
1 'polypeptide(L)'
;MTSISSRLLVDAVLSVERMTFKEREQLADEVHARQPNLFFSVLVLQRYGATLEQIEVVLNLLLVFYEAMKTSGRAWPVISEDVQERCLKRISARVRFIEGLTPQQRAQATSDAIADHPEQQLLAYVFGKFGEHGLLGIETETEKMLMLAALNLVECIAETAPRTTE
;
A
#
# COMPACT_ATOMS: atom_id res chain seq x y z
N MET A 1 -14.17 -10.43 1.05
CA MET A 1 -13.15 -11.50 1.09
C MET A 1 -11.81 -10.90 0.70
N THR A 2 -10.72 -11.31 1.36
CA THR A 2 -9.35 -10.94 1.00
C THR A 2 -9.03 -11.40 -0.42
N SER A 3 -8.48 -10.50 -1.23
CA SER A 3 -8.05 -10.79 -2.60
C SER A 3 -6.60 -11.25 -2.66
N ILE A 4 -5.77 -10.74 -1.74
CA ILE A 4 -4.41 -11.23 -1.49
C ILE A 4 -4.42 -11.99 -0.16
N SER A 5 -4.31 -13.31 -0.24
CA SER A 5 -4.19 -14.14 0.96
C SER A 5 -2.85 -13.90 1.68
N SER A 6 -2.78 -14.21 2.99
CA SER A 6 -1.52 -14.14 3.75
C SER A 6 -0.42 -14.97 3.09
N ARG A 7 -0.77 -16.13 2.50
CA ARG A 7 0.19 -16.99 1.79
C ARG A 7 0.76 -16.29 0.57
N LEU A 8 -0.09 -15.69 -0.27
CA LEU A 8 0.38 -14.94 -1.45
C LEU A 8 1.27 -13.77 -1.07
N LEU A 9 0.93 -13.06 0.01
CA LEU A 9 1.77 -11.98 0.52
C LEU A 9 3.14 -12.48 0.99
N VAL A 10 3.18 -13.55 1.81
CA VAL A 10 4.44 -14.12 2.29
C VAL A 10 5.30 -14.64 1.13
N ASP A 11 4.70 -15.36 0.19
CA ASP A 11 5.40 -15.88 -0.99
C ASP A 11 5.98 -14.72 -1.82
N ALA A 12 5.24 -13.62 -2.00
CA ALA A 12 5.70 -12.43 -2.69
C ALA A 12 6.83 -11.70 -1.95
N VAL A 13 6.75 -11.58 -0.62
CA VAL A 13 7.83 -11.01 0.21
C VAL A 13 9.12 -11.81 0.01
N LEU A 14 9.04 -13.14 0.17
CA LEU A 14 10.20 -14.02 0.00
C LEU A 14 10.74 -13.99 -1.44
N SER A 15 9.86 -13.85 -2.43
CA SER A 15 10.26 -13.68 -3.84
C SER A 15 11.08 -12.41 -4.03
N VAL A 16 10.55 -11.26 -3.63
CA VAL A 16 11.21 -9.94 -3.79
C VAL A 16 12.49 -9.81 -2.95
N GLU A 17 12.54 -10.44 -1.77
CA GLU A 17 13.75 -10.46 -0.93
C GLU A 17 14.89 -11.28 -1.56
N ARG A 18 14.57 -12.30 -2.35
CA ARG A 18 15.57 -13.15 -3.03
C ARG A 18 16.00 -12.58 -4.38
N MET A 19 15.29 -11.60 -4.93
CA MET A 19 15.63 -10.97 -6.20
C MET A 19 16.95 -10.21 -6.11
N THR A 20 17.77 -10.39 -7.12
CA THR A 20 18.91 -9.51 -7.41
C THR A 20 18.43 -8.10 -7.76
N PHE A 21 19.35 -7.13 -7.73
CA PHE A 21 19.05 -5.76 -8.17
C PHE A 21 18.46 -5.72 -9.58
N LYS A 22 19.01 -6.51 -10.51
CA LYS A 22 18.53 -6.58 -11.90
C LYS A 22 17.11 -7.14 -12.00
N GLU A 23 16.77 -8.14 -11.19
CA GLU A 23 15.41 -8.69 -11.17
C GLU A 23 14.42 -7.70 -10.55
N ARG A 24 14.82 -6.93 -9.53
CA ARG A 24 14.00 -5.85 -8.97
C ARG A 24 13.77 -4.71 -9.98
N GLU A 25 14.80 -4.36 -10.74
CA GLU A 25 14.69 -3.38 -11.83
C GLU A 25 13.69 -3.85 -12.89
N GLN A 26 13.78 -5.11 -13.32
CA GLN A 26 12.81 -5.71 -14.23
C GLN A 26 11.39 -5.73 -13.66
N LEU A 27 11.22 -6.04 -12.38
CA LEU A 27 9.93 -5.98 -11.72
C LEU A 27 9.38 -4.55 -11.67
N ALA A 28 10.24 -3.55 -11.44
CA ALA A 28 9.85 -2.14 -11.50
C ALA A 28 9.41 -1.73 -12.91
N ASP A 29 10.09 -2.19 -13.96
CA ASP A 29 9.69 -1.98 -15.36
C ASP A 29 8.32 -2.62 -15.65
N GLU A 30 8.07 -3.83 -15.13
CA GLU A 30 6.76 -4.48 -15.22
C GLU A 30 5.67 -3.67 -14.51
N VAL A 31 5.94 -3.19 -13.30
CA VAL A 31 5.02 -2.34 -12.54
C VAL A 31 4.73 -1.05 -13.31
N HIS A 32 5.74 -0.40 -13.88
CA HIS A 32 5.54 0.79 -14.70
C HIS A 32 4.68 0.48 -15.93
N ALA A 33 4.90 -0.65 -16.61
CA ALA A 33 4.14 -1.03 -17.79
C ALA A 33 2.68 -1.43 -17.48
N ARG A 34 2.42 -2.04 -16.31
CA ARG A 34 1.11 -2.63 -15.97
C ARG A 34 0.30 -1.81 -14.96
N GLN A 35 0.95 -1.05 -14.11
CA GLN A 35 0.36 -0.21 -13.06
C GLN A 35 1.07 1.16 -13.00
N PRO A 36 1.14 1.92 -14.11
CA PRO A 36 1.91 3.16 -14.19
C PRO A 36 1.50 4.17 -13.12
N ASN A 37 0.21 4.30 -12.81
CA ASN A 37 -0.28 5.28 -11.84
C ASN A 37 0.15 4.94 -10.41
N LEU A 38 0.18 3.65 -10.04
CA LEU A 38 0.76 3.24 -8.77
C LEU A 38 2.25 3.57 -8.72
N PHE A 39 2.98 3.26 -9.79
CA PHE A 39 4.41 3.55 -9.87
C PHE A 39 4.72 5.04 -9.71
N PHE A 40 4.04 5.90 -10.48
CA PHE A 40 4.23 7.35 -10.40
C PHE A 40 3.76 7.94 -9.07
N SER A 41 2.75 7.37 -8.42
CA SER A 41 2.34 7.80 -7.08
C SER A 41 3.40 7.56 -6.00
N VAL A 42 4.31 6.61 -6.23
CA VAL A 42 5.49 6.42 -5.37
C VAL A 42 6.59 7.41 -5.76
N LEU A 43 6.90 7.54 -7.06
CA LEU A 43 7.98 8.43 -7.50
C LEU A 43 7.73 9.91 -7.19
N VAL A 44 6.46 10.34 -7.18
CA VAL A 44 6.11 11.74 -6.87
C VAL A 44 6.45 12.13 -5.43
N LEU A 45 6.66 11.17 -4.52
CA LEU A 45 7.06 11.42 -3.12
C LEU A 45 8.34 12.26 -3.02
N GLN A 46 9.23 12.18 -4.01
CA GLN A 46 10.42 13.03 -4.08
C GLN A 46 10.07 14.53 -4.12
N ARG A 47 8.95 14.90 -4.76
CA ARG A 47 8.47 16.29 -4.81
C ARG A 47 7.96 16.79 -3.46
N TYR A 48 7.66 15.89 -2.54
CA TYR A 48 7.29 16.17 -1.15
C TYR A 48 8.49 16.11 -0.20
N GLY A 49 9.73 16.05 -0.74
CA GLY A 49 10.96 16.07 0.04
C GLY A 49 11.43 14.71 0.54
N ALA A 50 10.79 13.60 0.11
CA ALA A 50 11.22 12.27 0.51
C ALA A 50 12.62 11.94 -0.03
N THR A 51 13.46 11.34 0.81
CA THR A 51 14.77 10.82 0.39
C THR A 51 14.61 9.59 -0.49
N LEU A 52 15.66 9.21 -1.22
CA LEU A 52 15.63 7.98 -2.02
C LEU A 52 15.42 6.74 -1.14
N GLU A 53 16.00 6.71 0.06
CA GLU A 53 15.80 5.63 1.04
C GLU A 53 14.34 5.51 1.49
N GLN A 54 13.67 6.65 1.76
CA GLN A 54 12.25 6.67 2.11
C GLN A 54 11.36 6.24 0.94
N ILE A 55 11.68 6.66 -0.27
CA ILE A 55 10.99 6.24 -1.49
C ILE A 55 11.18 4.74 -1.70
N GLU A 56 12.38 4.21 -1.46
CA GLU A 56 12.68 2.78 -1.59
C GLU A 56 11.80 1.93 -0.68
N VAL A 57 11.48 2.38 0.54
CA VAL A 57 10.54 1.67 1.43
C VAL A 57 9.18 1.50 0.76
N VAL A 58 8.60 2.57 0.22
CA VAL A 58 7.27 2.53 -0.43
C VAL A 58 7.33 1.80 -1.78
N LEU A 59 8.43 1.94 -2.51
CA LEU A 59 8.67 1.22 -3.75
C LEU A 59 8.74 -0.30 -3.49
N ASN A 60 9.44 -0.73 -2.44
CA ASN A 60 9.53 -2.14 -2.08
C ASN A 60 8.15 -2.70 -1.67
N LEU A 61 7.32 -1.92 -0.96
CA LEU A 61 5.92 -2.29 -0.72
C LEU A 61 5.16 -2.52 -2.03
N LEU A 62 5.29 -1.58 -2.99
CA LEU A 62 4.66 -1.70 -4.30
C LEU A 62 5.14 -2.95 -5.07
N LEU A 63 6.45 -3.24 -5.06
CA LEU A 63 7.00 -4.44 -5.70
C LEU A 63 6.42 -5.72 -5.10
N VAL A 64 6.37 -5.82 -3.76
CA VAL A 64 5.79 -6.97 -3.06
C VAL A 64 4.31 -7.13 -3.39
N PHE A 65 3.54 -6.03 -3.36
CA PHE A 65 2.11 -6.08 -3.66
C PHE A 65 1.84 -6.48 -5.11
N TYR A 66 2.61 -5.93 -6.05
CA TYR A 66 2.50 -6.31 -7.45
C TYR A 66 2.90 -7.77 -7.69
N GLU A 67 3.95 -8.27 -7.03
CA GLU A 67 4.33 -9.68 -7.11
C GLU A 67 3.23 -10.59 -6.54
N ALA A 68 2.56 -10.19 -5.45
CA ALA A 68 1.40 -10.90 -4.91
C ALA A 68 0.20 -10.88 -5.89
N MET A 69 -0.07 -9.74 -6.54
CA MET A 69 -1.09 -9.62 -7.59
C MET A 69 -0.76 -10.54 -8.76
N LYS A 70 0.49 -10.57 -9.22
CA LYS A 70 0.96 -11.39 -10.35
C LYS A 70 0.82 -12.89 -10.04
N THR A 71 1.28 -13.30 -8.86
CA THR A 71 1.24 -14.72 -8.42
C THR A 71 -0.15 -15.20 -8.04
N SER A 72 -1.10 -14.30 -7.77
CA SER A 72 -2.50 -14.65 -7.52
C SER A 72 -3.19 -15.33 -8.72
N GLY A 73 -2.62 -15.21 -9.93
CA GLY A 73 -3.20 -15.74 -11.17
C GLY A 73 -4.48 -15.03 -11.63
N ARG A 74 -4.87 -13.93 -10.97
CA ARG A 74 -6.08 -13.16 -11.30
C ARG A 74 -5.76 -12.05 -12.30
N ALA A 75 -6.74 -11.68 -13.11
CA ALA A 75 -6.64 -10.53 -14.00
C ALA A 75 -6.94 -9.24 -13.24
N TRP A 76 -5.89 -8.48 -12.91
CA TRP A 76 -6.01 -7.20 -12.23
C TRP A 76 -6.19 -6.06 -13.23
N PRO A 77 -7.17 -5.15 -13.03
CA PRO A 77 -7.28 -3.97 -13.87
C PRO A 77 -6.12 -3.00 -13.58
N VAL A 78 -5.83 -2.11 -14.52
CA VAL A 78 -4.96 -0.96 -14.25
C VAL A 78 -5.68 -0.05 -13.26
N ILE A 79 -5.02 0.26 -12.14
CA ILE A 79 -5.54 1.19 -11.15
C ILE A 79 -5.43 2.60 -11.73
N SER A 80 -6.56 3.27 -11.93
CA SER A 80 -6.60 4.64 -12.49
C SER A 80 -6.33 5.69 -11.42
N GLU A 81 -5.95 6.90 -11.86
CA GLU A 81 -5.83 8.06 -10.98
C GLU A 81 -7.16 8.34 -10.22
N ASP A 82 -8.31 8.16 -10.88
CA ASP A 82 -9.62 8.29 -10.23
C ASP A 82 -9.82 7.30 -9.08
N VAL A 83 -9.32 6.06 -9.21
CA VAL A 83 -9.34 5.06 -8.13
C VAL A 83 -8.44 5.55 -6.99
N GLN A 84 -7.22 5.98 -7.30
CA GLN A 84 -6.28 6.49 -6.30
C GLN A 84 -6.87 7.68 -5.53
N GLU A 85 -7.50 8.63 -6.23
CA GLU A 85 -8.12 9.79 -5.62
C GLU A 85 -9.31 9.40 -4.72
N ARG A 86 -10.16 8.46 -5.15
CA ARG A 86 -11.26 7.95 -4.31
C ARG A 86 -10.75 7.21 -3.07
N CYS A 87 -9.75 6.35 -3.21
CA CYS A 87 -9.10 5.67 -2.10
C CYS A 87 -8.50 6.68 -1.11
N LEU A 88 -7.79 7.70 -1.62
CA LEU A 88 -7.20 8.74 -0.78
C LEU A 88 -8.27 9.55 -0.04
N LYS A 89 -9.36 9.95 -0.73
CA LYS A 89 -10.51 10.62 -0.11
C LYS A 89 -11.11 9.78 1.02
N ARG A 90 -11.22 8.46 0.85
CA ARG A 90 -11.71 7.54 1.88
C ARG A 90 -10.78 7.48 3.10
N ILE A 91 -9.47 7.35 2.86
CA ILE A 91 -8.45 7.38 3.92
C ILE A 91 -8.56 8.70 4.69
N SER A 92 -8.54 9.84 4.01
CA SER A 92 -8.62 11.16 4.63
C SER A 92 -9.94 11.40 5.37
N ALA A 93 -11.06 10.86 4.87
CA ALA A 93 -12.34 10.93 5.58
C ALA A 93 -12.30 10.11 6.87
N ARG A 94 -11.71 8.91 6.85
CA ARG A 94 -11.56 8.04 8.03
C ARG A 94 -10.65 8.69 9.08
N VAL A 95 -9.52 9.27 8.68
CA VAL A 95 -8.62 9.99 9.60
C VAL A 95 -9.35 11.15 10.26
N ARG A 96 -10.02 12.02 9.49
CA ARG A 96 -10.78 13.15 10.03
C ARG A 96 -11.90 12.73 10.98
N PHE A 97 -12.57 11.63 10.67
CA PHE A 97 -13.58 11.06 11.56
C PHE A 97 -12.95 10.66 12.90
N ILE A 98 -11.85 9.90 12.88
CA ILE A 98 -11.15 9.44 14.10
C ILE A 98 -10.61 10.62 14.92
N GLU A 99 -10.00 11.63 14.29
CA GLU A 99 -9.48 12.82 14.99
C GLU A 99 -10.56 13.56 15.81
N GLY A 100 -11.80 13.60 15.29
CA GLY A 100 -12.95 14.20 15.96
C GLY A 100 -13.49 13.43 17.18
N LEU A 101 -12.98 12.21 17.45
CA LEU A 101 -13.45 11.36 18.55
C LEU A 101 -12.66 11.58 19.85
N THR A 102 -13.25 11.16 20.98
CA THR A 102 -12.55 11.08 22.27
C THR A 102 -11.43 10.02 22.24
N PRO A 103 -10.42 10.08 23.12
CA PRO A 103 -9.31 9.11 23.12
C PRO A 103 -9.76 7.64 23.20
N GLN A 104 -10.77 7.33 24.00
CA GLN A 104 -11.33 5.97 24.11
C GLN A 104 -11.99 5.52 22.79
N GLN A 105 -12.75 6.42 22.16
CA GLN A 105 -13.41 6.15 20.88
C GLN A 105 -12.41 6.06 19.72
N ARG A 106 -11.28 6.78 19.77
CA ARG A 106 -10.21 6.68 18.75
C ARG A 106 -9.59 5.29 18.69
N ALA A 107 -9.30 4.70 19.85
CA ALA A 107 -8.74 3.36 19.93
C ALA A 107 -9.71 2.33 19.32
N GLN A 108 -10.99 2.42 19.67
CA GLN A 108 -12.03 1.55 19.12
C GLN A 108 -12.20 1.74 17.62
N ALA A 109 -12.37 2.98 17.15
CA ALA A 109 -12.59 3.28 15.73
C ALA A 109 -11.38 2.88 14.86
N THR A 110 -10.16 3.02 15.39
CA THR A 110 -8.94 2.51 14.71
C THR A 110 -8.95 1.00 14.63
N SER A 111 -9.28 0.31 15.73
CA SER A 111 -9.38 -1.16 15.75
C SER A 111 -10.42 -1.67 14.76
N ASP A 112 -11.61 -1.07 14.75
CA ASP A 112 -12.70 -1.45 13.85
C ASP A 112 -12.31 -1.21 12.39
N ALA A 113 -11.69 -0.06 12.09
CA ALA A 113 -11.21 0.25 10.75
C ALA A 113 -10.18 -0.76 10.22
N ILE A 114 -9.30 -1.28 11.08
CA ILE A 114 -8.33 -2.30 10.72
C ILE A 114 -9.03 -3.66 10.55
N ALA A 115 -9.92 -4.02 11.48
CA ALA A 115 -10.65 -5.29 11.45
C ALA A 115 -11.60 -5.42 10.27
N ASP A 116 -12.21 -4.32 9.83
CA ASP A 116 -13.15 -4.33 8.70
C ASP A 116 -12.44 -4.20 7.34
N HIS A 117 -11.13 -3.93 7.31
CA HIS A 117 -10.40 -3.78 6.06
C HIS A 117 -10.27 -5.12 5.33
N PRO A 118 -10.64 -5.22 4.04
CA PRO A 118 -10.60 -6.49 3.30
C PRO A 118 -9.18 -7.02 3.09
N GLU A 119 -8.15 -6.18 3.18
CA GLU A 119 -6.73 -6.56 3.04
C GLU A 119 -5.92 -6.28 4.32
N GLN A 120 -6.38 -6.79 5.46
CA GLN A 120 -5.73 -6.58 6.77
C GLN A 120 -4.23 -6.91 6.76
N GLN A 121 -3.85 -7.94 6.00
CA GLN A 121 -2.48 -8.44 5.94
C GLN A 121 -1.55 -7.47 5.19
N LEU A 122 -2.06 -6.81 4.15
CA LEU A 122 -1.32 -5.76 3.45
C LEU A 122 -1.12 -4.56 4.38
N LEU A 123 -2.16 -4.15 5.12
CA LEU A 123 -2.04 -3.08 6.13
C LEU A 123 -1.01 -3.43 7.21
N ALA A 124 -1.08 -4.64 7.77
CA ALA A 124 -0.12 -5.10 8.76
C ALA A 124 1.32 -5.08 8.22
N TYR A 125 1.51 -5.47 6.96
CA TYR A 125 2.81 -5.41 6.30
C TYR A 125 3.31 -3.97 6.11
N VAL A 126 2.45 -3.04 5.70
CA VAL A 126 2.79 -1.60 5.62
C VAL A 126 3.26 -1.09 6.97
N PHE A 127 2.48 -1.30 8.03
CA PHE A 127 2.83 -0.82 9.37
C PHE A 127 4.11 -1.49 9.90
N GLY A 128 4.31 -2.78 9.62
CA GLY A 128 5.56 -3.48 9.94
C GLY A 128 6.77 -2.84 9.26
N LYS A 129 6.71 -2.62 7.94
CA LYS A 129 7.80 -1.99 7.19
C LYS A 129 8.06 -0.54 7.59
N PHE A 130 7.01 0.24 7.86
CA PHE A 130 7.17 1.59 8.36
C PHE A 130 7.78 1.59 9.77
N GLY A 131 7.44 0.62 10.62
CA GLY A 131 8.02 0.47 11.95
C GLY A 131 9.51 0.13 11.92
N GLU A 132 9.92 -0.79 11.05
CA GLU A 132 11.32 -1.17 10.82
C GLU A 132 12.20 0.03 10.39
N HIS A 133 11.59 1.03 9.71
CA HIS A 133 12.30 2.19 9.16
C HIS A 133 12.03 3.49 9.93
N GLY A 134 11.36 3.43 11.10
CA GLY A 134 11.09 4.62 11.93
C GLY A 134 10.06 5.59 11.35
N LEU A 135 9.24 5.16 10.38
CA LEU A 135 8.26 6.00 9.67
C LEU A 135 6.84 5.95 10.26
N LEU A 136 6.65 5.29 11.41
CA LEU A 136 5.34 5.24 12.08
C LEU A 136 4.99 6.54 12.82
N GLY A 137 6.00 7.23 13.35
CA GLY A 137 5.84 8.54 13.97
C GLY A 137 5.78 9.60 12.88
N ILE A 138 4.58 9.97 12.44
CA ILE A 138 4.42 11.05 11.45
C ILE A 138 4.70 12.38 12.15
N GLU A 139 5.86 12.97 11.87
CA GLU A 139 6.30 14.26 12.43
C GLU A 139 6.37 15.35 11.36
N THR A 140 6.54 14.95 10.10
CA THR A 140 6.70 15.84 8.95
C THR A 140 5.61 15.64 7.90
N GLU A 141 5.38 16.66 7.06
CA GLU A 141 4.48 16.51 5.90
C GLU A 141 5.01 15.45 4.93
N THR A 142 6.33 15.30 4.81
CA THR A 142 6.96 14.24 4.00
C THR A 142 6.56 12.85 4.51
N GLU A 143 6.71 12.57 5.81
CA GLU A 143 6.31 11.28 6.40
C GLU A 143 4.81 11.01 6.28
N LYS A 144 3.99 12.06 6.41
CA LYS A 144 2.56 11.97 6.16
C LYS A 144 2.27 11.54 4.72
N MET A 145 2.97 12.12 3.74
CA MET A 145 2.81 11.74 2.34
C MET A 145 3.30 10.31 2.06
N LEU A 146 4.39 9.86 2.71
CA LEU A 146 4.84 8.46 2.64
C LEU A 146 3.75 7.50 3.15
N MET A 147 3.18 7.77 4.32
CA MET A 147 2.12 6.96 4.92
C MET A 147 0.87 6.94 4.03
N LEU A 148 0.44 8.11 3.55
CA LEU A 148 -0.73 8.22 2.69
C LEU A 148 -0.55 7.46 1.38
N ALA A 149 0.63 7.52 0.76
CA ALA A 149 0.94 6.75 -0.44
C ALA A 149 0.88 5.24 -0.16
N ALA A 150 1.52 4.76 0.91
CA ALA A 150 1.52 3.34 1.28
C ALA A 150 0.10 2.81 1.57
N LEU A 151 -0.71 3.56 2.33
CA LEU A 151 -2.10 3.21 2.58
C LEU A 151 -2.95 3.27 1.30
N ASN A 152 -2.68 4.21 0.41
CA ASN A 152 -3.36 4.31 -0.88
C ASN A 152 -3.11 3.09 -1.75
N LEU A 153 -1.90 2.53 -1.78
CA LEU A 153 -1.61 1.27 -2.47
C LEU A 153 -2.54 0.15 -2.00
N VAL A 154 -2.66 -0.01 -0.68
CA VAL A 154 -3.49 -1.06 -0.06
C VAL A 154 -4.98 -0.87 -0.37
N GLU A 155 -5.50 0.34 -0.21
CA GLU A 155 -6.91 0.64 -0.49
C GLU A 155 -7.24 0.50 -1.99
N CYS A 156 -6.31 0.84 -2.91
CA CYS A 156 -6.51 0.64 -4.34
C CYS A 156 -6.58 -0.83 -4.73
N ILE A 157 -5.69 -1.66 -4.17
CA ILE A 157 -5.71 -3.12 -4.38
C ILE A 157 -7.02 -3.69 -3.85
N ALA A 158 -7.42 -3.30 -2.64
CA ALA A 158 -8.70 -3.71 -2.05
C ALA A 158 -9.91 -3.32 -2.91
N GLU A 159 -9.95 -2.09 -3.44
CA GLU A 159 -11.06 -1.60 -4.27
C GLU A 159 -11.13 -2.29 -5.64
N THR A 160 -9.99 -2.60 -6.24
CA THR A 160 -9.90 -3.13 -7.61
C THR A 160 -9.75 -4.64 -7.69
N ALA A 161 -9.65 -5.30 -6.54
CA ALA A 161 -9.64 -6.74 -6.39
C ALA A 161 -10.68 -7.43 -7.30
N PRO A 162 -10.26 -8.37 -8.17
CA PRO A 162 -11.18 -9.13 -8.99
C PRO A 162 -12.19 -9.85 -8.10
N ARG A 163 -13.48 -9.59 -8.33
CA ARG A 163 -14.55 -10.27 -7.59
C ARG A 163 -14.48 -11.75 -7.88
N THR A 164 -14.38 -12.58 -6.84
CA THR A 164 -14.68 -14.00 -6.95
C THR A 164 -16.16 -14.12 -7.32
N THR A 165 -16.43 -14.51 -8.57
CA THR A 165 -17.73 -15.05 -8.93
C THR A 165 -17.86 -16.41 -8.23
N GLU A 166 -18.76 -16.49 -7.25
CA GLU A 166 -19.28 -17.76 -6.76
C GLU A 166 -20.15 -18.43 -7.83
#